data_AF-A0A959TE01-F1
#
_entry.id   AF-A0A959TE01-F1
#
_cell.length_a   1.000
_cell.length_b   1.000
_cell.length_c   1.000
_cell.angle_alpha   90.00
_cell.angle_beta   90.00
_cell.angle_gamma   90.00
#
_symmetry.space_group_name_H-M   'P 1'
#
loop_
_entity.id
_entity.type
_entity.pdbx_description
1 polymer ?
#
loop_
_entity_poly.entity_id
_entity_poly.type
_entity_poly.pdbx_seq_one_letter_code
_entity_poly.pdbx_strand_id
1 'polypeptide(L)' 'LDLPSVDRESDGGALAAHHAFWDHPNTVDLKRTVTELIQVPREVVDGDYLLELQFPHFMNDAAPSRPVLYALI' A
#
# COMPACT_ATOMS: atom_id res chain seq x y z
N LEU A 1 -0.61 -3.57 -3.64
CA LEU A 1 -0.80 -4.93 -4.19
C LEU A 1 -2.27 -5.32 -4.09
N ASP A 2 -2.69 -6.28 -4.90
CA ASP A 2 -4.07 -6.81 -4.98
C ASP A 2 -4.37 -7.92 -3.95
N LEU A 3 -3.40 -8.26 -3.09
CA LEU A 3 -3.56 -9.21 -2.00
C LEU A 3 -3.89 -8.53 -0.66
N PRO A 4 -4.41 -9.28 0.32
CA PRO A 4 -4.69 -8.77 1.66
C PRO A 4 -3.46 -8.36 2.46
N SER A 5 -2.26 -8.87 2.12
CA SER A 5 -1.05 -8.48 2.80
C SER A 5 0.20 -8.59 1.93
N VAL A 6 1.19 -7.71 2.15
CA VAL A 6 2.56 -7.86 1.62
C VAL A 6 3.30 -9.08 2.19
N ASP A 7 2.87 -9.59 3.34
CA ASP A 7 3.42 -10.79 3.98
C ASP A 7 2.51 -12.01 3.76
N ARG A 8 3.05 -13.21 4.01
CA ARG A 8 2.23 -14.44 3.96
C ARG A 8 1.28 -14.46 5.14
N GLU A 9 0.03 -14.85 4.91
CA GLU A 9 -0.98 -14.98 5.98
C GLU A 9 -0.53 -15.89 7.13
N SER A 10 0.18 -16.98 6.81
CA SER A 10 0.80 -17.87 7.78
C SER A 10 2.33 -17.77 7.69
N ASP A 11 2.90 -16.78 8.37
CA ASP A 11 4.34 -16.53 8.47
C ASP A 11 4.90 -16.74 9.89
N GLY A 12 4.04 -17.08 10.85
CA GLY A 12 4.42 -17.23 12.26
C GLY A 12 4.61 -15.90 13.00
N GLY A 13 4.08 -14.79 12.48
CA GLY A 13 4.22 -13.44 13.05
C GLY A 13 5.54 -12.76 12.69
N ALA A 14 6.18 -13.16 11.59
CA ALA A 14 7.49 -12.66 11.21
C ALA A 14 7.44 -11.22 10.66
N LEU A 15 6.39 -10.88 9.90
CA LEU A 15 6.15 -9.57 9.29
C LEU A 15 7.39 -9.06 8.53
N ALA A 16 8.05 -9.96 7.80
CA ALA A 16 9.37 -9.70 7.23
C ALA A 16 9.34 -8.58 6.18
N ALA A 17 8.30 -8.54 5.34
CA ALA A 17 8.13 -7.49 4.34
C ALA A 17 7.80 -6.14 5.00
N HIS A 18 6.90 -6.12 5.99
CA HIS A 18 6.65 -4.89 6.76
C HIS A 18 7.94 -4.37 7.42
N HIS A 19 8.67 -5.23 8.14
CA HIS A 19 9.89 -4.81 8.83
C HIS A 19 10.95 -4.27 7.87
N ALA A 20 11.17 -4.94 6.73
CA ALA A 20 12.12 -4.48 5.73
C ALA A 20 11.67 -3.17 5.05
N PHE A 21 10.37 -3.02 4.76
CA PHE A 21 9.84 -1.84 4.07
C PHE A 21 9.92 -0.57 4.93
N TRP A 22 9.64 -0.67 6.23
CA TRP A 22 9.72 0.45 7.17
C TRP A 22 11.05 0.54 7.94
N ASP A 23 12.03 -0.32 7.68
CA ASP A 23 13.27 -0.43 8.48
C ASP A 23 12.99 -0.56 9.99
N HIS A 24 11.96 -1.33 10.35
CA HIS A 24 11.65 -1.65 11.75
C HIS A 24 12.61 -2.72 12.28
N PRO A 25 13.14 -2.61 13.52
CA PRO A 25 12.82 -1.60 14.54
C PRO A 25 13.76 -0.39 14.55
N ASN A 26 14.56 -0.19 13.51
CA ASN A 26 15.56 0.88 13.45
C ASN A 26 14.89 2.25 13.20
N THR A 27 14.82 2.69 11.94
CA THR A 27 14.33 4.02 11.57
C THR A 27 12.99 3.88 10.85
N VAL A 28 11.90 3.92 11.61
CA VAL A 28 10.55 3.84 11.01
C VAL A 28 10.25 5.11 10.21
N ASP A 29 10.25 5.01 8.89
CA ASP A 29 9.88 6.10 7.99
C ASP A 29 8.36 6.27 7.93
N LEU A 30 7.85 7.25 8.69
CA LEU A 30 6.41 7.56 8.77
C LEU A 30 5.81 8.14 7.48
N LYS A 31 6.60 8.40 6.44
CA LYS A 31 6.10 8.83 5.13
C LYS A 31 5.81 7.68 4.18
N ARG A 32 6.28 6.47 4.50
CA ARG A 32 6.02 5.27 3.70
C ARG A 32 4.68 4.67 4.06
N THR A 33 3.93 4.30 3.04
CA THR A 33 2.64 3.62 3.17
C THR A 33 2.63 2.38 2.29
N VAL A 34 1.85 1.37 2.71
CA VAL A 34 1.52 0.21 1.89
C VAL A 34 0.04 0.30 1.54
N THR A 35 -0.29 0.07 0.27
CA THR A 35 -1.67 -0.09 -0.19
C THR A 35 -1.91 -1.55 -0.55
N GLU A 36 -2.78 -2.19 0.21
CA GLU A 36 -3.20 -3.59 0.05
C GLU A 36 -4.59 -3.64 -0.58
N LEU A 37 -4.99 -4.79 -1.13
CA LEU A 37 -6.31 -4.98 -1.76
C LEU A 37 -6.65 -3.98 -2.89
N ILE A 38 -5.64 -3.38 -3.54
CA ILE A 38 -5.88 -2.53 -4.71
C ILE A 38 -6.12 -3.40 -5.95
N GLN A 39 -7.28 -3.24 -6.58
CA GLN A 39 -7.60 -3.87 -7.86
C GLN A 39 -7.58 -2.81 -8.97
N VAL A 40 -6.71 -3.00 -9.95
CA VAL A 40 -6.65 -2.17 -11.17
C VAL A 40 -7.36 -2.92 -12.30
N PRO A 41 -8.27 -2.28 -13.08
CA PRO A 41 -8.91 -2.92 -14.23
C PRO A 41 -7.88 -3.39 -15.27
N ARG A 42 -8.13 -4.52 -15.92
CA ARG A 42 -7.17 -5.16 -16.85
C ARG A 42 -6.94 -4.37 -18.14
N GLU A 43 -7.88 -3.50 -18.48
CA GLU A 43 -7.83 -2.60 -19.62
C GLU A 43 -6.89 -1.40 -19.40
N VAL A 44 -6.44 -1.16 -18.17
CA VAL A 44 -5.42 -0.14 -17.87
C VAL A 44 -4.07 -0.66 -18.37
N VAL A 45 -3.37 0.17 -19.16
CA VAL A 45 -2.07 -0.17 -19.75
C VAL A 45 -0.96 0.09 -18.73
N ASP A 46 0.08 -0.74 -18.73
CA ASP A 46 1.27 -0.51 -17.90
C ASP A 46 1.95 0.82 -18.27
N GLY A 47 2.36 1.59 -17.26
CA GLY A 47 3.04 2.86 -17.44
C GLY A 47 3.03 3.71 -16.18
N ASP A 48 3.48 4.96 -16.32
CA ASP A 48 3.47 5.92 -15.23
C ASP A 48 2.11 6.64 -15.14
N TYR A 49 1.59 6.72 -13.92
CA TYR A 49 0.35 7.40 -13.60
C TYR A 49 0.59 8.34 -12.41
N LEU A 50 -0.14 9.45 -12.36
CA LEU A 50 -0.29 10.20 -11.13
C LEU A 50 -1.29 9.46 -10.22
N LEU A 51 -0.86 9.09 -9.03
CA LEU A 51 -1.68 8.43 -8.01
C LEU A 51 -2.19 9.45 -6.98
N GLU A 52 -3.50 9.54 -6.84
CA GLU A 52 -4.16 10.20 -5.71
C GLU A 52 -4.72 9.16 -4.74
N LEU A 53 -4.44 9.31 -3.45
CA LEU A 53 -4.99 8.49 -2.38
C LEU A 53 -5.93 9.33 -1.51
N GLN A 54 -7.21 8.96 -1.48
CA GLN A 54 -8.21 9.60 -0.64
C GLN A 54 -8.46 8.76 0.63
N PHE A 55 -8.52 9.42 1.79
CA PHE A 55 -8.69 8.77 3.09
C PHE A 55 -9.87 9.36 3.88
N PRO A 56 -10.56 8.55 4.70
CA PRO A 56 -11.51 9.05 5.67
C PRO A 56 -10.84 9.90 6.76
N HIS A 57 -11.58 10.83 7.34
CA HIS A 57 -11.07 11.75 8.37
C HIS A 57 -11.11 11.13 9.77
N PHE A 58 -10.25 10.13 10.01
CA PHE A 58 -10.00 9.57 11.35
C PHE A 58 -8.53 9.25 11.56
N MET A 59 -8.12 9.12 12.82
CA MET A 59 -6.78 8.68 13.19
C MET A 59 -6.79 7.18 13.49
N ASN A 60 -6.04 6.41 12.72
CA ASN A 60 -5.84 4.98 12.93
C ASN A 60 -4.48 4.55 12.34
N ASP A 61 -4.04 3.33 12.65
CA ASP A 61 -2.82 2.73 12.07
C ASP A 61 -2.97 2.36 10.59
N ALA A 62 -4.19 2.06 10.16
CA ALA A 62 -4.58 1.87 8.76
C ALA A 62 -5.94 2.49 8.46
N ALA A 63 -6.16 2.92 7.22
CA ALA A 63 -7.45 3.42 6.76
C ALA A 63 -7.78 2.84 5.38
N PRO A 64 -9.05 2.52 5.10
CA PRO A 64 -9.47 2.23 3.73
C PRO A 64 -9.18 3.48 2.88
N SER A 65 -8.74 3.27 1.64
CA SER A 65 -8.46 4.36 0.73
C SER A 65 -9.25 4.19 -0.57
N ARG A 66 -9.40 5.29 -1.31
CA ARG A 66 -9.87 5.27 -2.70
C ARG A 66 -8.72 5.73 -3.60
N PRO A 67 -7.96 4.79 -4.19
CA PRO A 67 -6.93 5.11 -5.18
C PRO A 67 -7.57 5.62 -6.48
N VAL A 68 -7.05 6.72 -7.01
CA VAL A 68 -7.41 7.25 -8.32
C VAL A 68 -6.15 7.41 -9.14
N LEU A 69 -6.12 6.78 -10.32
CA LEU A 69 -5.00 6.86 -11.27
C LEU A 69 -5.35 7.84 -12.38
N TYR A 70 -4.47 8.81 -12.63
CA TYR A 70 -4.55 9.75 -13.74
C TYR A 70 -3.43 9.45 -14.74
N ALA A 71 -3.80 9.24 -16.01
CA ALA A 71 -2.82 9.06 -17.07
C ALA A 71 -1.98 10.34 -17.25
N LEU A 72 -0.67 10.17 -17.43
CA LEU A 72 0.23 11.26 -17.80
C LEU A 72 0.09 11.55 -19.30
N ILE A 73 0.09 12.83 -19.68
CA ILE A 73 -0.02 13.31 -21.07
C ILE A 73 1.37 13.44 -21.69
#